data_AF-A0A7J8MGC0-F1
#
_entry.id   AF-A0A7J8MGC0-F1
#
_cell.length_a   1.000
_cell.length_b   1.000
_cell.length_c   1.000
_cell.angle_alpha   90.00
_cell.angle_beta   90.00
_cell.angle_gamma   90.00
#
_symmetry.space_group_name_H-M   'P 1'
#
loop_
_entity.id
_entity.type
_entity.pdbx_description
1 polymer ?
#
loop_
_entity_poly.entity_id
_entity_poly.type
_entity_poly.pdbx_seq_one_letter_code
_entity_poly.pdbx_strand_id
1 'polypeptide(L)' 'MTAGPKYEYRWADGVQIKKPIEVSAPKYVEYLMDWIETQLDDESIFPQKLGKIFNSL' A
#
# COMPACT_ATOMS: atom_id res chain seq x y z
N MET A 1 -10.02 -9.84 4.11
CA MET A 1 -10.11 -10.17 2.66
C MET A 1 -9.56 -11.57 2.43
N THR A 2 -10.04 -12.38 1.49
CA THR A 2 -9.54 -13.76 1.28
C THR A 2 -9.18 -14.05 -0.18
N ALA A 3 -8.23 -14.95 -0.42
CA ALA A 3 -7.97 -15.55 -1.73
C ALA A 3 -8.15 -17.07 -1.63
N GLY A 4 -9.40 -17.50 -1.76
CA GLY A 4 -9.80 -18.87 -1.48
C GLY A 4 -9.80 -19.21 0.03
N PRO A 5 -10.03 -20.47 0.40
CA PRO A 5 -10.27 -20.87 1.79
C PRO A 5 -9.01 -20.90 2.66
N LYS A 6 -7.80 -20.80 2.07
CA LYS A 6 -6.53 -20.99 2.78
C LYS A 6 -5.89 -19.69 3.25
N TYR A 7 -6.24 -18.55 2.66
CA TYR A 7 -5.53 -17.31 2.87
C TYR A 7 -6.48 -16.17 3.18
N GLU A 8 -6.18 -15.49 4.28
CA GLU A 8 -6.80 -14.24 4.66
C GLU A 8 -5.74 -13.13 4.68
N TYR A 9 -6.06 -12.02 4.02
CA TYR A 9 -5.30 -10.80 3.99
C TYR A 9 -5.95 -9.81 4.97
N ARG A 10 -5.11 -9.32 5.89
CA ARG A 10 -5.43 -8.28 6.87
C ARG A 10 -4.63 -7.03 6.54
N TRP A 11 -5.24 -5.86 6.69
CA TRP A 11 -4.64 -4.61 6.26
C TRP A 11 -3.81 -3.96 7.37
N ALA A 12 -2.61 -3.50 7.04
CA ALA A 12 -1.79 -2.58 7.83
C ALA A 12 -0.90 -1.78 6.88
N ASP A 13 -0.78 -0.47 7.12
CA ASP A 13 0.07 0.44 6.34
C ASP A 13 1.36 0.82 7.09
N GLY A 14 1.50 0.42 8.36
CA GLY A 14 2.65 0.76 9.21
C GLY A 14 2.70 2.22 9.69
N VAL A 15 1.79 3.08 9.21
CA VAL A 15 1.71 4.51 9.55
C VAL A 15 0.49 4.77 10.44
N GLN A 16 -0.72 4.66 9.86
CA GLN A 16 -1.98 4.89 10.57
C GLN A 16 -2.47 3.60 11.23
N ILE A 17 -2.41 2.48 10.50
CA ILE A 17 -2.84 1.17 10.94
C ILE A 17 -1.60 0.29 11.11
N LYS A 18 -1.06 0.30 12.33
CA LYS A 18 0.18 -0.42 12.69
C LYS A 18 -0.03 -1.90 13.01
N LYS A 19 -1.24 -2.28 13.43
CA LYS A 19 -1.61 -3.67 13.70
C LYS A 19 -2.56 -4.15 12.60
N PRO A 20 -2.31 -5.31 11.97
CA PRO A 20 -3.18 -5.81 10.91
C PRO A 20 -4.62 -5.98 11.37
N ILE A 21 -5.56 -5.36 10.65
CA ILE A 21 -6.99 -5.43 10.91
C ILE A 21 -7.72 -6.26 9.85
N GLU A 22 -8.79 -6.92 10.29
CA GLU A 22 -9.73 -7.58 9.38
C GLU A 22 -10.64 -6.54 8.73
N VAL A 23 -10.74 -6.60 7.41
CA VAL A 23 -11.67 -5.78 6.62
C VAL A 23 -12.26 -6.60 5.48
N SER A 24 -13.40 -6.13 4.97
CA SER A 24 -14.03 -6.69 3.78
C SER A 24 -13.09 -6.60 2.56
N ALA A 25 -13.33 -7.44 1.54
CA ALA A 25 -12.53 -7.39 0.33
C ALA A 25 -12.56 -6.02 -0.38
N PRO A 26 -13.72 -5.36 -0.58
CA PRO A 26 -13.74 -4.03 -1.17
C PRO A 26 -12.95 -2.99 -0.36
N LYS A 27 -13.07 -3.02 0.98
CA LYS A 27 -12.37 -2.05 1.83
C LYS A 27 -10.86 -2.28 1.85
N TYR A 28 -10.42 -3.53 1.77
CA TYR A 28 -9.00 -3.84 1.62
C TYR A 28 -8.43 -3.27 0.31
N VAL A 29 -9.15 -3.44 -0.81
CA VAL A 29 -8.72 -2.92 -2.11
C VAL A 29 -8.72 -1.39 -2.12
N GLU A 30 -9.72 -0.75 -1.50
CA GLU A 30 -9.75 0.71 -1.31
C GLU A 30 -8.48 1.19 -0.58
N TYR A 31 -8.19 0.64 0.60
CA TYR A 31 -6.96 0.99 1.33
C TYR A 31 -5.68 0.72 0.54
N LEU A 32 -5.65 -0.37 -0.23
CA LEU A 32 -4.51 -0.70 -1.07
C LEU A 32 -4.29 0.35 -2.16
N MET A 33 -5.36 0.81 -2.82
CA MET A 33 -5.25 1.81 -3.88
C MET A 33 -4.86 3.18 -3.32
N ASP A 34 -5.46 3.59 -2.20
CA ASP A 34 -5.08 4.82 -1.51
C ASP A 34 -3.59 4.78 -1.10
N TRP A 35 -3.14 3.66 -0.55
CA TRP A 35 -1.73 3.49 -0.19
C TRP A 35 -0.82 3.56 -1.42
N ILE A 36 -1.16 2.87 -2.52
CA ILE A 36 -0.38 2.94 -3.76
C ILE A 36 -0.25 4.38 -4.26
N GLU A 37 -1.35 5.16 -4.25
CA GLU A 37 -1.33 6.57 -4.63
C GLU A 37 -0.34 7.36 -3.78
N THR A 38 -0.35 7.19 -2.45
CA THR A 38 0.62 7.87 -1.58
C THR A 38 2.07 7.50 -1.86
N GLN A 39 2.35 6.27 -2.28
CA GLN A 39 3.70 5.86 -2.65
C GLN A 39 4.13 6.50 -3.98
N LEU A 40 3.22 6.58 -4.97
CA LEU A 40 3.49 7.19 -6.28
C LEU A 40 3.70 8.71 -6.19
N ASP A 41 3.01 9.36 -5.26
CA ASP A 41 3.13 10.80 -4.99
C ASP A 41 4.39 11.17 -4.19
N ASP A 42 5.01 10.20 -3.50
CA ASP A 42 6.25 10.42 -2.76
C ASP A 42 7.45 10.50 -3.70
N GLU A 43 7.91 11.73 -4.01
CA GLU A 43 9.10 11.99 -4.84
C GLU A 43 10.39 11.32 -4.33
N SER A 44 10.45 10.92 -3.06
CA SER A 44 11.60 10.18 -2.52
C SER A 44 11.59 8.71 -2.95
N ILE A 45 10.43 8.15 -3.27
CA ILE A 45 10.26 6.78 -3.75
C ILE A 45 10.16 6.75 -5.27
N PHE A 46 9.31 7.62 -5.84
CA PHE A 46 9.10 7.79 -7.27
C PHE A 46 9.48 9.21 -7.72
N PRO A 47 10.74 9.44 -8.16
CA PRO A 47 11.16 10.75 -8.58
C PRO A 47 10.41 11.24 -9.82
N GLN A 48 9.73 12.37 -9.70
CA GLN A 48 8.86 12.90 -10.77
C GLN A 48 9.57 13.93 -11.68
N LYS A 49 10.77 14.38 -11.29
CA LYS A 49 11.54 15.39 -12.03
C LYS A 49 12.62 14.75 -12.91
N LEU A 50 12.75 15.24 -14.15
CA LEU A 50 13.81 14.82 -15.07
C LEU A 50 15.19 14.98 -14.43
N GLY A 51 16.03 13.95 -14.58
CA GLY A 51 17.39 13.92 -14.01
C GLY A 51 17.47 13.49 -12.54
N LYS A 52 16.34 13.27 -11.85
CA LYS A 52 16.35 12.56 -10.57
C LYS A 52 16.41 11.06 -10.81
N ILE A 53 17.14 10.35 -9.95
CA ILE A 53 17.33 8.90 -10.01
C ILE A 53 16.46 8.22 -8.95
N PHE A 54 15.99 7.02 -9.26
CA PHE A 54 15.37 6.15 -8.26
C PHE A 54 16.40 5.77 -7.20
N ASN A 55 15.97 5.69 -5.94
CA ASN A 55 16.83 5.22 -4.87
C ASN A 55 17.20 3.76 -5.12
N SER A 56 18.48 3.43 -5.02
CA SER A 56 18.93 2.04 -4.91
C SER A 56 18.63 1.55 -3.49
N LEU A 57 17.89 0.44 -3.39
CA LEU A 57 17.65 -0.29 -2.14
C LEU A 57 18.96 -0.68 -1.44
#